data_AF-A0A2N2R087-F1
#
_entry.id   AF-A0A2N2R087-F1
#
_cell.length_a   1.000
_cell.length_b   1.000
_cell.length_c   1.000
_cell.angle_alpha   90.00
_cell.angle_beta   90.00
_cell.angle_gamma   90.00
#
_symmetry.space_group_name_H-M   'P 1'
#
loop_
_entity.id
_entity.type
_entity.pdbx_description
1 polymer ?
#
loop_
_entity_poly.entity_id
_entity_poly.type
_entity_poly.pdbx_seq_one_letter_code
_entity_poly.pdbx_strand_id
1 'polypeptide(L)'
;MKHFSFALTALLVVSGAWGHGYAGPIDDSMPDAQRIRFCERVRDHALQAFYNRDKGRPMKLFDEDGSDGARITNHIIRRIYEEPQISSPKKAETFGRATCN
;
A
#
# COMPACT_ATOMS: atom_id res chain seq x y z
N MET A 1 38.38 -0.02 -29.04
CA MET A 1 37.56 0.81 -28.12
C MET A 1 36.05 0.54 -28.17
N LYS A 2 35.54 -0.39 -29.00
CA LYS A 2 34.09 -0.65 -29.16
C LYS A 2 33.55 -1.82 -28.33
N HIS A 3 34.43 -2.67 -27.79
CA HIS A 3 34.05 -3.85 -26.98
C HIS A 3 33.86 -3.52 -25.49
N PHE A 4 34.53 -2.48 -24.98
CA PHE A 4 34.37 -2.05 -23.58
C PHE A 4 33.01 -1.41 -23.31
N SER A 5 32.42 -0.76 -24.32
CA SER A 5 31.12 -0.10 -24.20
C SER A 5 29.96 -1.08 -24.01
N PHE A 6 30.06 -2.31 -24.52
CA PHE A 6 29.01 -3.32 -24.34
C PHE A 6 29.06 -4.02 -22.98
N ALA A 7 30.24 -4.12 -22.37
CA ALA A 7 30.38 -4.72 -21.04
C ALA A 7 29.77 -3.83 -19.93
N LEU A 8 29.85 -2.51 -20.09
CA LEU A 8 29.33 -1.56 -19.09
C LEU A 8 27.80 -1.51 -19.07
N THR A 9 27.13 -1.66 -20.22
CA THR A 9 25.67 -1.67 -20.31
C THR A 9 25.05 -2.95 -19.77
N ALA A 10 25.74 -4.09 -19.84
CA ALA A 10 25.26 -5.35 -19.26
C ALA A 10 25.25 -5.32 -17.72
N LEU A 11 26.16 -4.57 -17.09
CA LEU A 11 26.26 -4.50 -15.62
C LEU A 11 25.16 -3.65 -14.97
N LEU A 12 24.58 -2.68 -15.71
CA LEU A 12 23.57 -1.76 -15.18
C LEU A 12 22.15 -2.33 -15.18
N VAL A 13 21.86 -3.38 -15.96
CA VAL A 13 20.51 -3.96 -16.06
C VAL A 13 20.19 -4.91 -14.89
N VAL A 14 21.22 -5.47 -14.23
CA VAL A 14 21.00 -6.37 -13.08
C VAL A 14 20.57 -5.59 -11.83
N SER A 15 20.95 -4.33 -11.65
CA SER A 15 20.64 -3.56 -10.44
C SER A 15 19.17 -3.14 -10.29
N GLY A 16 18.32 -3.37 -11.30
CA GLY A 16 16.91 -2.97 -11.29
C GLY A 16 15.95 -3.94 -10.59
N ALA A 17 16.41 -5.12 -10.15
CA ALA A 17 15.53 -6.19 -9.70
C ALA A 17 15.23 -6.23 -8.19
N TRP A 18 15.87 -5.39 -7.36
CA TRP A 18 15.68 -5.40 -5.90
C TRP A 18 15.08 -4.11 -5.35
N GLY A 19 14.10 -3.57 -6.09
CA GLY A 19 13.22 -2.50 -5.64
C GLY A 19 11.85 -2.98 -5.20
N HIS A 20 11.69 -4.23 -4.77
CA HIS A 20 10.49 -4.62 -4.02
C HIS A 20 10.62 -4.00 -2.62
N GLY A 21 10.20 -2.74 -2.50
CA GLY A 21 10.24 -1.94 -1.28
C GLY A 21 9.40 -2.55 -0.18
N TYR A 22 9.92 -3.57 0.49
CA TYR A 22 9.57 -3.85 1.86
C TYR A 22 10.13 -2.70 2.69
N ALA A 23 9.25 -1.96 3.36
CA ALA A 23 9.69 -1.03 4.38
C ALA A 23 10.58 -1.81 5.36
N GLY A 24 11.76 -1.26 5.69
CA GLY A 24 12.62 -1.87 6.70
C GLY A 24 11.86 -2.03 8.03
N PRO A 25 12.33 -2.89 8.93
CA PRO A 25 11.67 -3.10 10.21
C PRO A 25 11.44 -1.76 10.93
N ILE A 26 10.18 -1.47 11.28
CA ILE A 26 9.79 -0.28 12.03
C ILE A 26 10.09 -0.55 13.50
N ASP A 27 11.20 0.01 14.00
CA ASP A 27 11.59 -0.05 15.40
C ASP A 27 10.89 1.04 16.23
N ASP A 28 10.68 0.78 17.52
CA ASP A 28 10.04 1.71 18.46
C ASP A 28 10.91 2.95 18.76
N SER A 29 12.20 2.93 18.43
CA SER A 29 13.07 4.11 18.52
C SER A 29 12.79 5.18 17.47
N MET A 30 12.03 4.86 16.41
CA MET A 30 11.65 5.83 15.39
C MET A 30 10.55 6.76 15.93
N PRO A 31 10.70 8.10 15.84
CA PRO A 31 9.69 9.06 16.33
C PRO A 31 8.29 8.82 15.76
N ASP A 32 8.21 8.34 14.52
CA ASP A 32 6.97 8.14 13.78
C ASP A 32 6.54 6.65 13.70
N ALA A 33 7.13 5.76 14.48
CA ALA A 33 6.90 4.31 14.39
C ALA A 33 5.40 3.94 14.41
N GLN A 34 4.64 4.52 15.35
CA GLN A 34 3.21 4.26 15.48
C GLN A 34 2.41 4.76 14.26
N ARG A 35 2.75 5.95 13.76
CA ARG A 35 2.12 6.53 12.58
C ARG A 35 2.38 5.67 11.34
N ILE A 36 3.63 5.26 11.13
CA ILE A 36 3.99 4.42 9.98
C ILE A 36 3.25 3.08 10.05
N ARG A 37 3.23 2.41 11.20
CA ARG A 37 2.47 1.15 11.40
C ARG A 37 0.98 1.33 11.14
N PHE A 38 0.41 2.45 11.58
CA PHE A 38 -0.98 2.77 11.29
C PHE A 38 -1.22 2.93 9.79
N CYS A 39 -0.38 3.68 9.09
CA CYS A 39 -0.47 3.85 7.63
C CYS A 39 -0.32 2.54 6.86
N GLU A 40 0.54 1.64 7.33
CA GLU A 40 0.67 0.31 6.73
C GLU A 40 -0.59 -0.54 6.91
N ARG A 41 -1.18 -0.55 8.11
CA ARG A 41 -2.46 -1.26 8.34
C ARG A 41 -3.57 -0.69 7.47
N VAL A 42 -3.65 0.62 7.36
CA VAL A 42 -4.63 1.31 6.52
C VAL A 42 -4.47 0.94 5.04
N ARG A 43 -3.23 0.95 4.53
CA ARG A 43 -2.89 0.48 3.17
C ARG A 43 -3.35 -0.96 2.96
N ASP A 44 -3.08 -1.84 3.91
CA ASP A 44 -3.39 -3.26 3.80
C ASP A 44 -4.91 -3.50 3.80
N HIS A 45 -5.67 -2.74 4.60
CA HIS A 45 -7.13 -2.75 4.55
C HIS A 45 -7.68 -2.26 3.20
N ALA A 46 -7.08 -1.23 2.59
CA ALA A 46 -7.48 -0.75 1.26
C ALA A 46 -7.28 -1.84 0.19
N LEU A 47 -6.13 -2.53 0.21
CA LEU A 47 -5.83 -3.64 -0.68
C LEU A 47 -6.81 -4.81 -0.48
N GLN A 48 -7.05 -5.18 0.78
CA GLN A 48 -7.97 -6.26 1.10
C GLN A 48 -9.40 -5.95 0.65
N ALA A 49 -9.87 -4.71 0.84
CA ALA A 49 -11.17 -4.26 0.36
C ALA A 49 -11.26 -4.34 -1.16
N PHE A 50 -10.22 -3.94 -1.89
CA PHE A 50 -10.17 -4.02 -3.35
C PHE A 50 -10.32 -5.46 -3.81
N TYR A 51 -9.55 -6.39 -3.24
CA TYR A 51 -9.62 -7.81 -3.60
C TYR A 51 -10.96 -8.45 -3.23
N ASN A 52 -11.59 -8.02 -2.13
CA ASN A 52 -12.91 -8.51 -1.77
C ASN A 52 -13.96 -8.03 -2.78
N ARG A 53 -13.96 -6.74 -3.13
CA ARG A 53 -14.85 -6.18 -4.15
C ARG A 53 -14.68 -6.86 -5.50
N ASP A 54 -13.44 -7.04 -5.95
CA ASP A 54 -13.10 -7.68 -7.24
C ASP A 54 -13.60 -9.14 -7.31
N LYS A 55 -13.58 -9.84 -6.18
CA LYS A 55 -14.14 -11.20 -6.03
C LYS A 55 -15.66 -11.23 -5.78
N GLY A 56 -16.35 -10.09 -5.86
CA GLY A 56 -17.79 -9.98 -5.59
C GLY A 56 -18.18 -10.25 -4.13
N ARG A 57 -17.24 -10.16 -3.19
CA ARG A 57 -17.50 -10.40 -1.77
C ARG A 57 -18.15 -9.19 -1.14
N PRO A 58 -19.08 -9.40 -0.17
CA PRO A 58 -19.72 -8.29 0.53
C PRO A 58 -18.69 -7.43 1.25
N MET A 59 -19.02 -6.14 1.37
CA MET A 59 -18.24 -5.20 2.16
C MET A 59 -18.23 -5.65 3.62
N LYS A 60 -17.04 -5.65 4.24
CA LYS A 60 -16.86 -5.93 5.65
C LYS A 60 -16.33 -4.68 6.35
N LEU A 61 -17.11 -4.13 7.26
CA LEU A 61 -16.75 -2.98 8.09
C LEU A 61 -16.37 -3.45 9.50
N PHE A 62 -15.61 -2.62 10.18
CA PHE A 62 -15.29 -2.77 11.59
C PHE A 62 -16.38 -2.11 12.44
N ASP A 63 -16.61 -2.64 13.64
CA ASP A 63 -17.47 -1.97 14.62
C ASP A 63 -16.85 -0.63 15.00
N GLU A 64 -17.63 0.45 14.91
CA GLU A 64 -17.16 1.78 15.27
C GLU A 64 -17.17 1.92 16.79
N ASP A 65 -16.04 1.61 17.42
CA ASP A 65 -15.79 1.63 18.87
C ASP A 65 -15.46 3.04 19.42
N GLY A 66 -15.67 4.08 18.61
CA GLY A 66 -15.28 5.46 18.92
C GLY A 66 -13.82 5.79 18.61
N SER A 67 -13.00 4.81 18.21
CA SER A 67 -11.62 5.06 17.78
C SER A 67 -11.56 5.67 16.38
N ASP A 68 -10.57 6.53 16.17
CA ASP A 68 -10.27 7.06 14.84
C ASP A 68 -9.82 5.95 13.88
N GLY A 69 -9.20 4.89 14.39
CA GLY A 69 -8.71 3.77 13.58
C GLY A 69 -9.85 3.03 12.88
N ALA A 70 -10.90 2.65 13.61
CA ALA A 70 -12.07 1.99 13.02
C ALA A 70 -12.77 2.92 12.02
N ARG A 71 -12.94 4.20 12.38
CA ARG A 71 -13.60 5.20 11.53
C ARG A 71 -12.86 5.44 10.20
N ILE A 72 -11.55 5.66 10.25
CA ILE A 72 -10.70 5.86 9.07
C ILE A 72 -10.71 4.62 8.19
N THR A 73 -10.55 3.43 8.78
CA THR A 73 -10.55 2.17 8.04
C THR A 73 -11.89 1.94 7.33
N ASN A 74 -13.01 2.16 8.01
CA ASN A 74 -14.34 2.04 7.42
C ASN A 74 -14.56 3.03 6.28
N HIS A 75 -14.12 4.29 6.43
CA HIS A 75 -14.19 5.27 5.35
C HIS A 75 -13.48 4.78 4.09
N ILE A 76 -12.27 4.25 4.24
CA ILE A 76 -11.48 3.73 3.11
C ILE A 76 -12.16 2.53 2.46
N ILE A 77 -12.66 1.58 3.25
CA ILE A 77 -13.36 0.40 2.72
C ILE A 77 -14.59 0.82 1.93
N ARG A 78 -15.41 1.74 2.44
CA ARG A 78 -16.59 2.27 1.74
C ARG A 78 -16.19 2.88 0.40
N ARG A 79 -15.20 3.77 0.40
CA ARG A 79 -14.70 4.42 -0.83
C ARG A 79 -14.17 3.41 -1.85
N ILE A 80 -13.46 2.37 -1.43
CA ILE A 80 -12.99 1.32 -2.33
C ILE A 80 -14.14 0.60 -3.04
N TYR A 81 -15.24 0.31 -2.35
CA TYR A 81 -16.41 -0.34 -2.95
C TYR A 81 -17.23 0.61 -3.81
N GLU A 82 -17.36 1.87 -3.39
CA GLU A 82 -18.20 2.88 -4.04
C GLU A 82 -17.55 3.55 -5.24
N GLU A 83 -16.21 3.53 -5.34
CA GLU A 83 -15.46 4.22 -6.39
C GLU A 83 -14.88 3.26 -7.45
N PRO A 84 -15.50 3.13 -8.64
CA PRO A 84 -14.98 2.30 -9.73
C PRO A 84 -13.61 2.75 -10.24
N GLN A 85 -13.27 4.05 -10.09
CA GLN A 85 -11.99 4.61 -10.49
C GLN A 85 -10.79 3.99 -9.77
N ILE A 86 -11.01 3.38 -8.59
CA ILE A 86 -10.00 2.56 -7.90
C ILE A 86 -10.00 1.19 -8.57
N SER A 87 -9.45 1.15 -9.77
CA SER A 87 -9.57 0.05 -10.72
C SER A 87 -8.42 -0.96 -10.66
N SER A 88 -7.47 -0.80 -9.75
CA SER A 88 -6.31 -1.70 -9.64
C SER A 88 -5.79 -1.78 -8.19
N PRO A 89 -5.06 -2.86 -7.83
CA PRO A 89 -4.42 -2.96 -6.52
C PRO A 89 -3.49 -1.77 -6.24
N LYS A 90 -2.76 -1.30 -7.25
CA LYS A 90 -1.86 -0.16 -7.08
C LYS A 90 -2.60 1.12 -6.73
N LYS A 91 -3.76 1.37 -7.36
CA LYS A 91 -4.60 2.54 -7.02
C LYS A 91 -5.18 2.42 -5.61
N ALA A 92 -5.57 1.22 -5.18
CA ALA A 92 -6.04 0.97 -3.81
C ALA A 92 -4.93 1.21 -2.78
N GLU A 93 -3.71 0.75 -3.06
CA GLU A 93 -2.53 1.00 -2.22
C GLU A 93 -2.25 2.51 -2.10
N THR A 94 -2.21 3.22 -3.22
CA THR A 94 -1.97 4.68 -3.25
C THR A 94 -3.07 5.43 -2.49
N PHE A 95 -4.33 5.04 -2.67
CA PHE A 95 -5.45 5.63 -1.96
C PHE A 95 -5.32 5.45 -0.44
N GLY A 96 -5.10 4.22 0.03
CA GLY A 96 -4.93 3.95 1.46
C GLY A 96 -3.75 4.72 2.09
N ARG A 97 -2.61 4.81 1.38
CA ARG A 97 -1.47 5.60 1.84
C ARG A 97 -1.79 7.10 1.92
N ALA A 98 -2.50 7.64 0.93
CA ALA A 98 -2.86 9.05 0.88
C ALA A 98 -3.80 9.47 2.02
N THR A 99 -4.64 8.57 2.51
CA THR A 99 -5.58 8.86 3.62
C THR A 99 -4.89 8.96 5.00
N CYS A 100 -3.65 8.47 5.14
CA CYS A 100 -2.92 8.47 6.42
C CYS A 100 -1.93 9.64 6.58
N ASN A 101 -1.79 10.50 5.56
CA ASN A 101 -0.85 11.62 5.57
C ASN A 101 -1.39 12.86 6.28
#